data_AF-A0A1D8GEB9-F1
#
_entry.id   AF-A0A1D8GEB9-F1
#
_cell.length_a   1.000
_cell.length_b   1.000
_cell.length_c   1.000
_cell.angle_alpha   90.00
_cell.angle_beta   90.00
_cell.angle_gamma   90.00
#
_symmetry.space_group_name_H-M   'P 1'
#
loop_
_entity.id
_entity.type
_entity.pdbx_description
1 polymer ?
#
loop_
_entity_poly.entity_id
_entity_poly.type
_entity_poly.pdbx_seq_one_letter_code
_entity_poly.pdbx_strand_id
1 'polypeptide(L)'
;MGKKLAFISDIHGNIEALKAVLSDMGDKNIDFQNVYCLGDLVGYGPRPNEVIELIQQKKIQTILGNYDETVGYYLPSCGCPIYFTVGPEELTYI
;
A
#
# COMPACT_ATOMS: atom_id res chain seq x y z
N MET A 1 -24.33 6.68 -19.08
CA MET A 1 -23.94 6.29 -17.72
C MET A 1 -22.47 6.68 -17.54
N GLY A 2 -22.13 7.42 -16.48
CA GLY A 2 -20.79 8.02 -16.31
C GLY A 2 -19.72 7.00 -15.90
N LYS A 3 -18.45 7.37 -16.11
CA LYS A 3 -17.28 6.56 -15.72
C LYS A 3 -17.17 6.51 -14.18
N LYS A 4 -17.06 5.31 -13.60
CA LYS A 4 -16.83 5.12 -12.16
C LYS A 4 -15.33 5.04 -11.88
N LEU A 5 -14.87 5.75 -10.85
CA LEU A 5 -13.51 5.67 -10.33
C LEU A 5 -13.53 5.03 -8.95
N ALA A 6 -12.50 4.28 -8.61
CA ALA A 6 -12.34 3.68 -7.28
C ALA A 6 -10.94 3.94 -6.73
N PHE A 7 -10.87 4.14 -5.42
CA PHE A 7 -9.64 4.43 -4.70
C PHE A 7 -9.50 3.44 -3.55
N ILE A 8 -8.31 2.87 -3.40
CA ILE A 8 -7.89 2.01 -2.28
C ILE A 8 -6.62 2.60 -1.67
N SER A 9 -6.34 2.31 -0.41
CA SER A 9 -5.18 2.85 0.31
C SER A 9 -4.84 1.96 1.50
N ASP A 10 -3.65 2.14 2.09
CA ASP A 10 -3.26 1.61 3.41
C ASP A 10 -3.51 0.10 3.52
N ILE A 11 -3.09 -0.66 2.51
CA ILE A 11 -3.30 -2.11 2.45
C ILE A 11 -2.45 -2.82 3.51
N HIS A 12 -1.24 -2.31 3.77
CA HIS A 12 -0.36 -2.78 4.83
C HIS A 12 -0.23 -4.32 4.89
N GLY A 13 0.13 -4.94 3.76
CA GLY A 13 0.34 -6.39 3.68
C GLY A 13 -0.91 -7.25 3.92
N ASN A 14 -2.10 -6.66 3.98
CA ASN A 14 -3.36 -7.38 4.19
C ASN A 14 -3.96 -7.88 2.88
N ILE A 15 -3.37 -8.95 2.36
CA ILE A 15 -3.77 -9.57 1.09
C ILE A 15 -5.23 -10.05 1.08
N GLU A 16 -5.77 -10.52 2.20
CA GLU A 16 -7.14 -11.02 2.26
C GLU A 16 -8.16 -9.88 2.19
N ALA A 17 -7.89 -8.73 2.84
CA ALA A 17 -8.70 -7.53 2.68
C ALA A 17 -8.64 -7.00 1.24
N LEU A 18 -7.46 -6.96 0.63
CA LEU A 18 -7.29 -6.52 -0.75
C LEU A 18 -8.13 -7.39 -1.71
N LYS A 19 -8.05 -8.73 -1.60
CA LYS A 19 -8.86 -9.66 -2.41
C LYS A 19 -10.36 -9.40 -2.24
N ALA A 20 -10.83 -9.22 -1.00
CA ALA A 20 -12.24 -8.97 -0.72
C ALA A 20 -12.73 -7.68 -1.38
N VAL A 21 -11.95 -6.59 -1.28
CA VAL A 21 -12.29 -5.30 -1.90
C VAL A 21 -12.29 -5.39 -3.43
N LEU A 22 -11.29 -6.03 -4.03
CA LEU A 22 -11.23 -6.19 -5.49
C LEU A 22 -12.38 -7.06 -6.02
N SER A 23 -12.84 -8.05 -5.24
CA SER A 23 -14.03 -8.84 -5.57
C SER A 23 -15.30 -7.97 -5.57
N ASP A 24 -15.53 -7.21 -4.50
CA ASP A 24 -16.68 -6.30 -4.39
C ASP A 24 -16.70 -5.24 -5.50
N MET A 25 -15.53 -4.73 -5.91
CA MET A 25 -15.40 -3.83 -7.06
C MET A 25 -15.79 -4.51 -8.38
N GLY A 26 -15.40 -5.78 -8.56
CA GLY A 26 -15.80 -6.61 -9.70
C GLY A 26 -17.31 -6.78 -9.78
N ASP A 27 -17.96 -7.10 -8.65
CA ASP A 27 -19.41 -7.25 -8.56
C ASP A 27 -20.16 -5.95 -8.88
N LYS A 28 -19.55 -4.80 -8.59
CA LYS A 28 -20.06 -3.46 -8.92
C LYS A 28 -19.78 -3.01 -10.35
N ASN A 29 -19.19 -3.88 -11.17
CA ASN A 29 -18.76 -3.63 -12.55
C ASN A 29 -17.85 -2.39 -12.66
N ILE A 30 -16.89 -2.27 -11.74
CA ILE A 30 -15.84 -1.24 -11.81
C ILE A 30 -14.72 -1.78 -12.70
N ASP A 31 -14.42 -1.06 -13.78
CA ASP A 31 -13.27 -1.37 -14.62
C ASP A 31 -11.97 -1.11 -13.84
N PHE A 32 -11.11 -2.14 -13.76
CA PHE A 32 -9.83 -2.07 -13.05
C PHE A 32 -8.89 -0.99 -13.59
N GLN A 33 -9.05 -0.55 -14.84
CA GLN A 33 -8.32 0.59 -15.40
C GLN A 33 -8.67 1.94 -14.72
N ASN A 34 -9.69 1.94 -13.87
CA ASN A 34 -10.18 3.11 -13.13
C ASN A 34 -10.04 2.93 -11.62
N VAL A 35 -9.23 1.96 -11.19
CA VAL A 35 -8.88 1.74 -9.79
C VAL A 35 -7.49 2.33 -9.55
N TYR A 36 -7.38 3.12 -8.49
CA TYR A 36 -6.15 3.78 -8.09
C TYR A 36 -5.83 3.42 -6.64
N CYS A 37 -4.56 3.17 -6.35
CA CYS A 37 -4.07 2.95 -4.99
C CYS A 37 -3.29 4.17 -4.50
N LEU A 38 -3.58 4.59 -3.28
CA LEU A 38 -2.95 5.76 -2.66
C LEU A 38 -1.67 5.43 -1.89
N GLY A 39 -1.17 4.19 -2.02
CA GLY A 39 0.08 3.73 -1.43
C GLY A 39 -0.13 2.91 -0.16
N ASP A 40 0.95 2.73 0.59
CA ASP A 40 1.05 1.94 1.82
C ASP A 40 0.63 0.48 1.59
N LEU A 41 1.26 -0.12 0.58
CA LEU A 41 1.09 -1.53 0.23
C LEU A 41 1.70 -2.45 1.30
N VAL A 42 2.79 -2.00 1.90
CA VAL A 42 3.60 -2.77 2.86
C VAL A 42 3.51 -2.19 4.28
N GLY A 43 4.20 -2.84 5.22
CA GLY A 43 4.09 -2.51 6.64
C GLY A 43 2.96 -3.29 7.32
N TYR A 44 3.10 -3.50 8.64
CA TYR A 44 2.19 -4.23 9.55
C TYR A 44 1.79 -5.67 9.20
N GLY A 45 1.18 -5.91 8.05
CA GLY A 45 0.62 -7.20 7.66
C GLY A 45 1.68 -8.20 7.19
N PRO A 46 1.38 -9.51 7.30
CA PRO A 46 2.37 -10.56 7.10
C PRO A 46 2.69 -10.89 5.63
N ARG A 47 1.90 -10.39 4.67
CA ARG A 47 1.97 -10.81 3.25
C ARG A 47 2.18 -9.63 2.29
N PRO A 48 3.23 -8.80 2.48
CA PRO A 48 3.49 -7.63 1.63
C PRO A 48 3.80 -7.99 0.18
N ASN A 49 4.58 -9.04 -0.07
CA ASN A 49 4.96 -9.44 -1.43
C ASN A 49 3.73 -9.80 -2.28
N GLU A 50 2.77 -10.50 -1.68
CA GLU A 50 1.56 -10.94 -2.38
C GLU A 50 0.62 -9.77 -2.67
N VAL A 51 0.60 -8.76 -1.79
CA VAL A 51 -0.09 -7.49 -2.07
C VAL A 51 0.53 -6.82 -3.29
N ILE A 52 1.86 -6.68 -3.32
CA ILE A 52 2.59 -6.06 -4.44
C ILE A 52 2.33 -6.83 -5.74
N GLU A 53 2.46 -8.15 -5.72
CA GLU A 53 2.20 -9.02 -6.87
C GLU A 53 0.78 -8.85 -7.39
N LEU A 54 -0.23 -8.80 -6.50
CA LEU A 54 -1.63 -8.63 -6.90
C LEU A 54 -1.89 -7.24 -7.49
N ILE A 55 -1.34 -6.19 -6.89
CA ILE A 55 -1.42 -4.81 -7.43
C ILE A 55 -0.82 -4.74 -8.84
N GLN A 56 0.37 -5.34 -9.03
CA GLN A 56 1.04 -5.40 -10.33
C GLN A 56 0.25 -6.22 -11.35
N GLN A 57 -0.25 -7.40 -10.97
CA GLN A 57 -1.03 -8.28 -11.83
C GLN A 57 -2.32 -7.61 -12.32
N LYS A 58 -2.98 -6.83 -11.44
CA LYS A 58 -4.19 -6.06 -11.76
C LYS A 58 -3.90 -4.74 -12.46
N LYS A 59 -2.62 -4.35 -12.60
CA LYS A 59 -2.17 -3.09 -13.20
C LYS A 59 -2.79 -1.85 -12.53
N ILE A 60 -2.98 -1.90 -11.22
CA ILE A 60 -3.57 -0.80 -10.45
C ILE A 60 -2.52 0.30 -10.32
N GLN A 61 -2.85 1.51 -10.78
CA GLN A 61 -1.97 2.67 -10.67
C GLN A 61 -1.83 3.05 -9.20
N THR A 62 -0.59 3.13 -8.71
CA THR A 62 -0.28 3.29 -7.29
C THR A 62 0.70 4.42 -7.09
N ILE A 63 0.42 5.34 -6.17
CA ILE A 63 1.39 6.33 -5.70
C ILE A 63 2.20 5.77 -4.52
N LEU A 64 3.37 6.35 -4.26
CA LEU A 64 4.25 5.93 -3.17
C LEU A 64 3.71 6.41 -1.82
N GLY A 65 3.39 5.48 -0.92
CA GLY A 65 3.05 5.78 0.48
C GLY A 65 4.30 5.92 1.36
N ASN A 66 4.13 6.43 2.58
CA ASN A 66 5.27 6.63 3.50
C ASN A 66 5.83 5.30 4.04
N TYR A 67 5.00 4.25 4.17
CA TYR A 67 5.49 2.91 4.50
C TYR A 67 6.23 2.27 3.33
N ASP A 68 5.73 2.47 2.11
CA ASP A 68 6.41 2.01 0.91
C ASP A 68 7.80 2.65 0.80
N GLU A 69 7.88 3.96 1.05
CA GLU A 69 9.15 4.71 1.06
C GLU A 69 10.08 4.24 2.18
N THR A 70 9.54 4.06 3.40
CA THR A 70 10.31 3.61 4.57
C THR A 70 10.89 2.22 4.35
N VAL A 71 10.09 1.28 3.84
CA VAL A 71 10.53 -0.11 3.62
C VAL A 71 11.39 -0.24 2.37
N GLY A 72 11.01 0.44 1.28
CA GLY A 72 11.70 0.36 0.00
C GLY A 72 13.03 1.08 -0.04
N TYR A 73 13.17 2.19 0.70
CA TYR A 73 14.36 3.04 0.70
C TYR A 73 15.04 3.21 2.06
N TYR A 74 14.55 2.56 3.12
CA TYR A 74 15.10 2.68 4.49
C TYR A 74 15.09 4.12 5.03
N LEU A 75 14.09 4.91 4.65
CA LEU A 75 13.92 6.29 5.09
C LEU A 75 13.01 6.39 6.32
N PRO A 76 13.20 7.37 7.23
CA PRO A 76 12.40 7.51 8.45
C PRO A 76 11.01 8.13 8.22
N SER A 77 10.47 8.07 7.01
CA SER A 77 9.29 8.84 6.56
C SER A 77 8.00 8.51 7.30
N CYS A 78 7.89 7.28 7.80
CA CYS A 78 6.74 6.84 8.58
C CYS A 78 6.81 7.24 10.06
N GLY A 79 8.01 7.49 10.59
CA GLY A 79 8.22 7.71 12.03
C GLY A 79 8.04 6.45 12.90
N CYS A 80 7.76 5.28 12.30
CA CYS A 80 7.70 4.02 13.03
C CYS A 80 9.10 3.43 13.30
N PRO A 81 9.26 2.65 14.39
CA PRO A 81 10.55 2.10 14.82
C PRO A 81 11.14 1.01 13.88
N ILE A 82 10.60 0.85 12.67
CA ILE A 82 10.72 -0.35 11.81
C ILE A 82 12.18 -0.74 11.49
N TYR A 83 13.13 0.20 11.62
CA TYR A 83 14.56 -0.04 11.40
C TYR A 83 15.50 0.68 12.38
N PHE A 84 15.00 1.23 13.49
CA PHE A 84 15.85 1.96 14.44
C PHE A 84 16.48 1.02 15.48
N THR A 85 17.40 0.17 15.01
CA THR A 85 18.39 -0.50 15.88
C THR A 85 19.72 0.24 15.92
N VAL A 86 19.85 1.39 15.24
CA VAL A 86 20.91 2.38 15.54
C VAL A 86 20.38 3.32 16.61
N GLY A 87 21.13 3.44 17.71
CA GLY A 87 20.65 3.92 19.00
C GLY A 87 20.16 5.38 19.05
N PRO A 88 19.53 5.78 20.17
CA PRO A 88 18.85 7.09 20.36
C PRO A 88 19.76 8.32 20.33
N GLU A 89 21.05 8.19 20.04
CA GLU A 89 21.99 9.32 20.01
C GLU A 89 21.98 10.09 18.67
N GLU A 90 21.40 9.55 17.60
CA GLU A 90 21.39 10.20 16.27
C GLU A 90 20.01 10.75 15.83
N LEU A 91 18.96 10.60 16.63
CA LEU A 91 17.58 11.06 16.31
C LEU A 91 17.16 12.33 17.05
N THR A 92 18.07 13.29 17.19
CA THR A 92 17.65 14.66 17.51
C THR A 92 17.32 15.37 16.22
N TYR A 93 16.12 15.94 16.15
CA TYR A 93 15.49 16.65 15.03
C TYR A 93 14.56 15.81 14.16
N ILE A 94 13.30 15.83 14.61
CA ILE A 94 12.09 15.98 13.81
C ILE A 94 12.35 16.82 12.56
#